data_AF-A0A520II65-F1
#
_entry.id   AF-A0A520II65-F1
#
_cell.length_a   1.000
_cell.length_b   1.000
_cell.length_c   1.000
_cell.angle_alpha   90.00
_cell.angle_beta   90.00
_cell.angle_gamma   90.00
#
_symmetry.space_group_name_H-M   'P 1'
#
loop_
_entity.id
_entity.type
_entity.pdbx_description
1 polymer ?
#
loop_
_entity_poly.entity_id
_entity_poly.type
_entity_poly.pdbx_seq_one_letter_code
_entity_poly.pdbx_strand_id
1 'polypeptide(L)'
;MRTLAAIYRLTNNPTVAREERAALAARALAIAVANDAPPSARLTFDLPGRVDAVTDIWRPGVFERTLTPMVSEPVYANDPQARAAIRLMMVDGAVARTRKSEKNDTAIVTLRQVADDKALKPNDPLRVGALIRIASIEERNGEIDAARATFASSGLTANQCAIMDAPPKMVSQPGSEAFPMEAMRWGFEGWTQVQFDIGADGNVINQRALLSYPPFIFSEAGTKFFTKAKYAKTYRPDGGLGCGATTTRIKFLLPDSARRGS
;
A
#
# COMPACT_ATOMS: atom_id res chain seq x y z
N MET A 1 24.43 4.57 -1.81
CA MET A 1 23.22 5.02 -1.10
C MET A 1 22.46 6.16 -1.81
N ARG A 2 23.03 7.36 -2.04
CA ARG A 2 22.32 8.48 -2.71
C ARG A 2 21.76 8.11 -4.10
N THR A 3 22.51 7.35 -4.89
CA THR A 3 22.09 6.86 -6.20
C THR A 3 20.89 5.92 -6.13
N LEU A 4 20.83 5.01 -5.14
CA LEU A 4 19.69 4.13 -4.94
C LEU A 4 18.43 4.91 -4.54
N ALA A 5 18.56 5.93 -3.71
CA ALA A 5 17.43 6.79 -3.35
C ALA A 5 16.87 7.58 -4.54
N ALA A 6 17.74 8.06 -5.43
CA ALA A 6 17.33 8.72 -6.67
C ALA A 6 16.62 7.74 -7.62
N ILE A 7 17.20 6.55 -7.84
CA ILE A 7 16.59 5.53 -8.69
C ILE A 7 15.24 5.08 -8.11
N TYR A 8 15.14 4.86 -6.79
CA TYR A 8 13.88 4.50 -6.13
C TYR A 8 12.76 5.51 -6.40
N ARG A 9 13.08 6.81 -6.42
CA ARG A 9 12.08 7.84 -6.75
C ARG A 9 11.65 7.75 -8.21
N LEU A 10 12.59 7.52 -9.13
CA LEU A 10 12.31 7.42 -10.57
C LEU A 10 11.51 6.15 -10.91
N THR A 11 11.81 5.00 -10.29
CA THR A 11 11.08 3.75 -10.51
C THR A 11 9.66 3.78 -9.97
N ASN A 12 9.35 4.68 -9.04
CA ASN A 12 7.99 4.89 -8.52
C ASN A 12 7.28 6.09 -9.18
N ASN A 13 7.90 6.70 -10.19
CA ASN A 13 7.35 7.85 -10.86
C ASN A 13 6.49 7.42 -12.06
N PRO A 14 5.18 7.73 -12.09
CA PRO A 14 4.31 7.33 -13.18
C PRO A 14 4.64 7.98 -14.53
N THR A 15 5.42 9.07 -14.57
CA THR A 15 5.81 9.73 -15.83
C THR A 15 7.05 9.14 -16.49
N VAL A 16 7.88 8.42 -15.74
CA VAL A 16 9.00 7.67 -16.33
C VAL A 16 8.41 6.48 -17.09
N ALA A 17 8.81 6.29 -18.34
CA ALA A 17 8.27 5.22 -19.18
C ALA A 17 8.50 3.83 -18.57
N ARG A 18 7.58 2.89 -18.76
CA ARG A 18 7.66 1.53 -18.16
C ARG A 18 9.01 0.85 -18.42
N GLU A 19 9.47 0.89 -19.67
CA GLU A 19 10.74 0.25 -20.08
C GLU A 19 11.94 0.91 -19.42
N GLU A 20 11.90 2.24 -19.27
CA GLU A 20 12.93 2.99 -18.55
C GLU A 20 12.93 2.66 -17.06
N ARG A 21 11.75 2.55 -16.42
CA ARG A 21 11.63 2.10 -15.03
C ARG A 21 12.16 0.68 -14.84
N ALA A 22 11.87 -0.24 -15.76
CA ALA A 22 12.41 -1.60 -15.73
C ALA A 22 13.95 -1.60 -15.80
N ALA A 23 14.54 -0.82 -16.70
CA ALA A 23 16.00 -0.69 -16.82
C ALA A 23 16.63 -0.06 -15.57
N LEU A 24 16.00 0.97 -15.01
CA LEU A 24 16.42 1.63 -13.77
C LEU A 24 16.35 0.66 -12.57
N ALA A 25 15.27 -0.11 -12.46
CA ALA A 25 15.09 -1.11 -11.42
C ALA A 25 16.16 -2.21 -11.49
N ALA A 26 16.46 -2.72 -12.70
CA ALA A 26 17.54 -3.68 -12.92
C ALA A 26 18.91 -3.11 -12.51
N ARG A 27 19.19 -1.85 -12.86
CA ARG A 27 20.42 -1.17 -12.44
C ARG A 27 20.50 -0.99 -10.92
N ALA A 28 19.42 -0.59 -10.27
CA ALA A 28 19.39 -0.45 -8.81
C ALA A 28 19.55 -1.80 -8.10
N LEU A 29 18.95 -2.87 -8.62
CA LEU A 29 19.15 -4.22 -8.10
C LEU A 29 20.62 -4.64 -8.18
N ALA A 30 21.28 -4.44 -9.33
CA ALA A 30 22.70 -4.74 -9.49
C ALA A 30 23.58 -3.96 -8.49
N ILE A 31 23.29 -2.67 -8.29
CA ILE A 31 23.97 -1.85 -7.27
C ILE A 31 23.70 -2.40 -5.86
N ALA A 32 22.46 -2.76 -5.53
CA ALA A 32 22.09 -3.29 -4.22
C ALA A 32 22.79 -4.62 -3.94
N VAL A 33 22.86 -5.52 -4.94
CA VAL A 33 23.61 -6.78 -4.85
C VAL A 33 25.09 -6.53 -4.64
N ALA A 34 25.70 -5.62 -5.41
CA ALA A 34 27.13 -5.28 -5.29
C ALA A 34 27.50 -4.61 -3.96
N ASN A 35 26.51 -4.11 -3.20
CA ASN A 35 26.70 -3.51 -1.88
C ASN A 35 26.18 -4.43 -0.76
N ASP A 36 26.01 -5.72 -1.03
CA ASP A 36 25.54 -6.73 -0.07
C ASP A 36 24.25 -6.34 0.67
N ALA A 37 23.35 -5.61 0.00
CA ALA A 37 22.09 -5.21 0.59
C ALA A 37 21.30 -6.46 1.03
N PRO A 38 20.56 -6.42 2.15
CA PRO A 38 19.76 -7.55 2.60
C PRO A 38 18.68 -7.89 1.55
N PRO A 39 18.22 -9.16 1.46
CA PRO A 39 17.22 -9.59 0.48
C PRO A 39 15.95 -8.73 0.47
N SER A 40 15.47 -8.29 1.64
CA SER A 40 14.34 -7.37 1.76
C SER A 40 14.57 -6.02 1.07
N ALA A 41 15.79 -5.47 1.13
CA ALA A 41 16.15 -4.24 0.42
C ALA A 41 16.29 -4.46 -1.10
N ARG A 42 16.72 -5.66 -1.52
CA ARG A 42 16.77 -6.04 -2.94
C ARG A 42 15.38 -6.13 -3.55
N LEU A 43 14.38 -6.62 -2.80
CA LEU A 43 12.99 -6.72 -3.25
C LEU A 43 12.40 -5.37 -3.70
N THR A 44 12.82 -4.28 -3.07
CA THR A 44 12.42 -2.91 -3.44
C THR A 44 12.70 -2.58 -4.91
N PHE A 45 13.69 -3.24 -5.53
CA PHE A 45 14.06 -3.04 -6.93
C PHE A 45 13.73 -4.23 -7.81
N ASP A 46 13.90 -5.46 -7.33
CA ASP A 46 13.62 -6.66 -8.12
C ASP A 46 12.13 -6.77 -8.50
N LEU A 47 11.24 -6.53 -7.53
CA LEU A 47 9.81 -6.66 -7.78
C LEU A 47 9.29 -5.65 -8.82
N PRO A 48 9.56 -4.33 -8.71
CA PRO A 48 9.20 -3.39 -9.77
C PRO A 48 9.83 -3.74 -11.12
N GLY A 49 11.09 -4.18 -11.13
CA GLY A 49 11.78 -4.60 -12.36
C GLY A 49 11.05 -5.72 -13.09
N ARG A 50 10.62 -6.76 -12.36
CA ARG A 50 9.86 -7.89 -12.93
C ARG A 50 8.46 -7.49 -13.38
N VAL A 51 7.81 -6.62 -12.62
CA VAL A 51 6.46 -6.12 -12.93
C VAL A 51 6.48 -5.24 -14.18
N ASP A 52 7.42 -4.31 -14.29
CA ASP A 52 7.54 -3.39 -15.44
C ASP A 52 8.13 -4.07 -16.69
N ALA A 53 8.85 -5.19 -16.53
CA ALA A 53 9.30 -6.02 -17.66
C ALA A 53 8.16 -6.75 -18.39
N VAL A 54 6.99 -6.89 -17.76
CA VAL A 54 5.83 -7.59 -18.33
C VAL A 54 4.83 -6.59 -18.89
N THR A 55 4.46 -6.77 -20.15
CA THR A 55 3.58 -5.82 -20.85
C THR A 55 2.11 -5.97 -20.48
N ASP A 56 1.66 -7.14 -20.01
CA ASP A 56 0.26 -7.49 -19.80
C ASP A 56 -0.09 -7.75 -18.32
N ILE A 57 0.65 -7.13 -17.39
CA ILE A 57 0.50 -7.33 -15.94
C ILE A 57 -0.93 -7.09 -15.40
N TRP A 58 -1.73 -6.31 -16.12
CA TRP A 58 -3.14 -6.08 -15.79
C TRP A 58 -4.04 -7.30 -16.00
N ARG A 59 -3.61 -8.28 -16.80
CA ARG A 59 -4.40 -9.48 -17.06
C ARG A 59 -4.48 -10.35 -15.80
N PRO A 60 -5.65 -10.94 -15.51
CA PRO A 60 -5.82 -11.82 -14.36
C PRO A 60 -4.75 -12.93 -14.33
N GLY A 61 -4.13 -13.12 -13.16
CA GLY A 61 -3.14 -14.19 -12.94
C GLY A 61 -1.73 -13.92 -13.49
N VAL A 62 -1.49 -12.86 -14.29
CA VAL A 62 -0.12 -12.54 -14.74
C VAL A 62 0.74 -12.11 -13.56
N PHE A 63 0.25 -11.20 -12.71
CA PHE A 63 0.97 -10.75 -11.51
C PHE A 63 1.37 -11.90 -10.57
N GLU A 64 0.46 -12.84 -10.36
CA GLU A 64 0.69 -14.02 -9.53
C GLU A 64 1.78 -14.92 -10.13
N ARG A 65 1.71 -15.19 -11.45
CA ARG A 65 2.74 -15.96 -12.17
C ARG A 65 4.10 -15.27 -12.18
N THR A 66 4.15 -13.94 -12.24
CA THR A 66 5.41 -13.17 -12.21
C THR A 66 6.12 -13.30 -10.86
N LEU A 67 5.35 -13.31 -9.75
CA LEU A 67 5.92 -13.29 -8.40
C LEU A 67 6.10 -14.67 -7.77
N THR A 68 5.28 -15.66 -8.14
CA THR A 68 5.32 -17.01 -7.56
C THR A 68 6.74 -17.62 -7.54
N PRO A 69 7.55 -17.54 -8.62
CA PRO A 69 8.90 -18.09 -8.62
C PRO A 69 9.81 -17.45 -7.56
N MET A 70 9.62 -16.16 -7.26
CA MET A 70 10.49 -15.41 -6.34
C MET A 70 10.50 -16.01 -4.93
N VAL A 71 9.39 -16.61 -4.48
CA VAL A 71 9.30 -17.26 -3.16
C VAL A 71 10.27 -18.44 -3.03
N SER A 72 10.60 -19.08 -4.16
CA SER A 72 11.50 -20.25 -4.22
C SER A 72 12.95 -19.90 -4.59
N GLU A 73 13.23 -18.67 -4.98
CA GLU A 73 14.59 -18.26 -5.32
C GLU A 73 15.46 -18.24 -4.05
N PRO A 74 16.66 -18.85 -4.03
CA PRO A 74 17.46 -19.02 -2.81
C PRO A 74 17.72 -17.71 -2.03
N VAL A 75 17.88 -16.59 -2.75
CA VAL A 75 18.11 -15.26 -2.15
C VAL A 75 16.95 -14.81 -1.26
N TYR A 76 15.71 -15.17 -1.62
CA TYR A 76 14.51 -14.81 -0.86
C TYR A 76 14.02 -15.96 0.00
N ALA A 77 14.12 -17.20 -0.48
CA ALA A 77 13.73 -18.39 0.25
C ALA A 77 14.53 -18.56 1.55
N ASN A 78 15.78 -18.11 1.62
CA ASN A 78 16.60 -18.19 2.83
C ASN A 78 16.42 -17.01 3.80
N ASP A 79 15.66 -15.98 3.41
CA ASP A 79 15.39 -14.80 4.23
C ASP A 79 13.89 -14.77 4.63
N PRO A 80 13.56 -15.02 5.90
CA PRO A 80 12.16 -15.06 6.35
C PRO A 80 11.38 -13.77 6.09
N GLN A 81 12.02 -12.60 6.21
CA GLN A 81 11.38 -11.30 5.98
C GLN A 81 11.03 -11.12 4.51
N ALA A 82 11.98 -11.38 3.62
CA ALA A 82 11.80 -11.26 2.19
C ALA A 82 10.74 -12.25 1.67
N ARG A 83 10.82 -13.52 2.10
CA ARG A 83 9.84 -14.54 1.76
C ARG A 83 8.42 -14.17 2.20
N ALA A 84 8.27 -13.67 3.44
CA ALA A 84 7.00 -13.20 3.95
C ALA A 84 6.47 -11.99 3.18
N ALA A 85 7.33 -11.01 2.89
CA ALA A 85 6.98 -9.82 2.12
C ALA A 85 6.46 -10.18 0.72
N ILE A 86 7.12 -11.10 -0.01
CA ILE A 86 6.66 -11.56 -1.33
C ILE A 86 5.26 -12.17 -1.23
N ARG A 87 5.02 -13.07 -0.26
CA ARG A 87 3.70 -13.70 -0.05
C ARG A 87 2.61 -12.66 0.23
N LEU A 88 2.90 -11.68 1.09
CA LEU A 88 1.98 -10.58 1.39
C LEU A 88 1.69 -9.73 0.14
N MET A 89 2.70 -9.44 -0.68
CA MET A 89 2.54 -8.69 -1.92
C MET A 89 1.76 -9.48 -2.99
N MET A 90 1.95 -10.79 -3.08
CA MET A 90 1.16 -11.68 -3.94
C MET A 90 -0.32 -11.61 -3.59
N VAL A 91 -0.65 -11.69 -2.29
CA VAL A 91 -2.03 -11.55 -1.80
C VAL A 91 -2.59 -10.17 -2.11
N ASP A 92 -1.84 -9.09 -1.82
CA ASP A 92 -2.29 -7.72 -2.07
C ASP A 92 -2.56 -7.46 -3.55
N GLY A 93 -1.68 -7.92 -4.43
CA GLY A 93 -1.85 -7.72 -5.87
C GLY A 93 -2.85 -8.65 -6.54
N ALA A 94 -3.15 -9.81 -5.93
CA ALA A 94 -4.26 -10.67 -6.33
C ALA A 94 -5.60 -10.04 -5.91
N VAL A 95 -5.75 -9.66 -4.63
CA VAL A 95 -6.98 -9.08 -4.07
C VAL A 95 -7.33 -7.74 -4.74
N ALA A 96 -6.35 -6.86 -5.00
CA ALA A 96 -6.59 -5.58 -5.66
C ALA A 96 -7.13 -5.72 -7.10
N ARG A 97 -6.98 -6.89 -7.74
CA ARG A 97 -7.29 -7.10 -9.16
C ARG A 97 -8.44 -8.08 -9.41
N THR A 98 -9.08 -8.61 -8.37
CA THR A 98 -10.23 -9.53 -8.52
C THR A 98 -11.48 -9.04 -7.79
N ARG A 99 -12.62 -9.05 -8.50
CA ARG A 99 -13.97 -8.71 -7.98
C ARG A 99 -14.68 -9.90 -7.30
N LYS A 100 -14.07 -11.09 -7.21
CA LYS A 100 -14.75 -12.35 -6.83
C LYS A 100 -14.24 -12.92 -5.50
N SER A 101 -15.16 -13.48 -4.71
CA SER A 101 -14.94 -14.17 -3.44
C SER A 101 -14.15 -15.48 -3.55
N GLU A 102 -14.08 -16.10 -4.74
CA GLU A 102 -13.37 -17.38 -5.00
C GLU A 102 -11.86 -17.37 -4.70
N LYS A 103 -11.22 -16.20 -4.55
CA LYS A 103 -9.79 -16.10 -4.20
C LYS A 103 -9.50 -15.91 -2.71
N ASN A 104 -10.53 -15.88 -1.88
CA ASN A 104 -10.36 -15.70 -0.43
C ASN A 104 -9.65 -16.91 0.21
N ASP A 105 -9.96 -18.14 -0.22
CA ASP A 105 -9.37 -19.35 0.35
C ASP A 105 -7.87 -19.47 0.00
N THR A 106 -7.49 -19.27 -1.26
CA THR A 106 -6.08 -19.27 -1.67
C THR A 106 -5.29 -18.14 -0.99
N ALA A 107 -5.91 -16.98 -0.78
CA ALA A 107 -5.33 -15.89 -0.03
C ALA A 107 -5.10 -16.26 1.44
N ILE A 108 -6.10 -16.85 2.11
CA ILE A 108 -5.97 -17.34 3.49
C ILE A 108 -4.84 -18.36 3.60
N VAL A 109 -4.74 -19.32 2.68
CA VAL A 109 -3.65 -20.32 2.70
C VAL A 109 -2.28 -19.63 2.62
N THR A 110 -2.12 -18.65 1.72
CA THR A 110 -0.86 -17.91 1.56
C THR A 110 -0.55 -17.04 2.79
N LEU A 111 -1.57 -16.40 3.37
CA LEU A 111 -1.42 -15.60 4.59
C LEU A 111 -1.08 -16.45 5.81
N ARG A 112 -1.67 -17.65 5.95
CA ARG A 112 -1.33 -18.60 7.02
C ARG A 112 0.14 -19.04 6.93
N GLN A 113 0.67 -19.24 5.73
CA GLN A 113 2.11 -19.51 5.57
C GLN A 113 3.01 -18.37 6.09
N VAL A 114 2.52 -17.14 6.19
CA VAL A 114 3.25 -16.01 6.83
C VAL A 114 2.98 -15.97 8.33
N ALA A 115 1.72 -16.14 8.73
CA ALA A 115 1.31 -16.12 10.13
C ALA A 115 2.01 -17.22 10.96
N ASP A 116 2.14 -18.41 10.39
CA ASP A 116 2.67 -19.60 11.03
C ASP A 116 4.20 -19.78 10.83
N ASP A 117 4.87 -18.86 10.11
CA ASP A 117 6.30 -18.95 9.83
C ASP A 117 7.12 -18.74 11.10
N LYS A 118 7.58 -19.84 11.72
CA LYS A 118 8.37 -19.83 12.96
C LYS A 118 9.70 -19.08 12.87
N ALA A 119 10.19 -18.80 11.66
CA ALA A 119 11.40 -18.01 11.47
C ALA A 119 11.15 -16.49 11.65
N LEU A 120 9.89 -16.05 11.63
CA LEU A 120 9.49 -14.70 12.04
C LEU A 120 9.30 -14.64 13.56
N LYS A 121 9.58 -13.47 14.14
CA LYS A 121 9.30 -13.22 15.56
C LYS A 121 7.79 -13.24 15.83
N PRO A 122 7.34 -13.59 17.06
CA PRO A 122 5.92 -13.57 17.42
C PRO A 122 5.20 -12.25 17.17
N ASN A 123 5.88 -11.13 17.39
CA ASN A 123 5.37 -9.78 17.19
C ASN A 123 5.88 -9.13 15.90
N ASP A 124 6.32 -9.92 14.93
CA ASP A 124 6.83 -9.40 13.66
C ASP A 124 5.73 -8.65 12.89
N PRO A 125 6.00 -7.43 12.37
CA PRO A 125 4.99 -6.66 11.64
C PRO A 125 4.39 -7.39 10.44
N LEU A 126 5.15 -8.26 9.76
CA LEU A 126 4.65 -9.03 8.62
C LEU A 126 3.68 -10.14 9.06
N ARG A 127 3.97 -10.80 10.21
CA ARG A 127 3.08 -11.78 10.83
C ARG A 127 1.78 -11.13 11.29
N VAL A 128 1.89 -10.01 12.00
CA VAL A 128 0.73 -9.24 12.48
C VAL A 128 -0.13 -8.78 11.28
N GLY A 129 0.52 -8.23 10.24
CA GLY A 129 -0.16 -7.83 9.01
C GLY A 129 -0.88 -8.99 8.31
N ALA A 130 -0.30 -10.20 8.32
CA ALA A 130 -0.95 -11.40 7.78
C ALA A 130 -2.22 -11.77 8.55
N LEU A 131 -2.14 -11.81 9.89
CA LEU A 131 -3.26 -12.15 10.78
C LEU A 131 -4.43 -11.17 10.64
N ILE A 132 -4.16 -9.86 10.56
CA ILE A 132 -5.20 -8.85 10.33
C ILE A 132 -5.91 -9.08 8.99
N ARG A 133 -5.17 -9.44 7.94
CA ARG A 133 -5.75 -9.72 6.62
C ARG A 133 -6.58 -11.00 6.63
N ILE A 134 -6.14 -12.05 7.31
CA ILE A 134 -6.94 -13.29 7.48
C ILE A 134 -8.25 -12.95 8.18
N ALA A 135 -8.19 -12.27 9.33
CA ALA A 135 -9.40 -11.89 10.08
C ALA A 135 -10.36 -11.03 9.23
N SER A 136 -9.82 -10.14 8.38
CA SER A 136 -10.62 -9.33 7.46
C SER A 136 -11.27 -10.13 6.33
N ILE A 137 -10.66 -11.25 5.92
CA ILE A 137 -11.26 -12.16 4.93
C ILE A 137 -12.33 -13.03 5.60
N GLU A 138 -12.04 -13.57 6.79
CA GLU A 138 -12.98 -14.37 7.59
C GLU A 138 -14.26 -13.57 7.91
N GLU A 139 -14.14 -12.30 8.34
CA GLU A 139 -15.31 -11.44 8.56
C GLU A 139 -16.13 -11.22 7.29
N ARG A 140 -15.47 -10.95 6.16
CA ARG A 140 -16.14 -10.77 4.86
C ARG A 140 -16.85 -12.04 4.38
N ASN A 141 -16.39 -13.20 4.82
CA ASN A 141 -17.01 -14.49 4.56
C ASN A 141 -18.16 -14.81 5.55
N GLY A 142 -18.39 -13.96 6.57
CA GLY A 142 -19.40 -14.16 7.62
C GLY A 142 -18.92 -15.00 8.81
N GLU A 143 -17.62 -15.35 8.86
CA GLU A 143 -17.02 -16.19 9.90
C GLU A 143 -16.55 -15.33 11.09
N ILE A 144 -17.49 -14.67 11.77
CA ILE A 144 -17.19 -13.65 12.79
C ILE A 144 -16.38 -14.20 13.97
N ASP A 145 -16.66 -15.41 14.43
CA ASP A 145 -15.94 -16.03 15.56
C ASP A 145 -14.49 -16.38 15.17
N ALA A 146 -14.27 -16.86 13.95
CA ALA A 146 -12.94 -17.10 13.40
C ALA A 146 -12.17 -15.79 13.27
N ALA A 147 -12.79 -14.76 12.70
CA ALA A 147 -12.19 -13.43 12.56
C ALA A 147 -11.75 -12.84 13.91
N ARG A 148 -12.57 -12.99 14.96
CA ARG A 148 -12.25 -12.55 16.33
C ARG A 148 -11.05 -13.31 16.91
N ALA A 149 -11.03 -14.64 16.76
CA ALA A 149 -9.93 -15.47 17.25
C ALA A 149 -8.61 -15.17 16.52
N THR A 150 -8.66 -15.03 15.20
CA THR A 150 -7.51 -14.65 14.38
C THR A 150 -6.99 -13.26 14.74
N PHE A 151 -7.88 -12.28 14.91
CA PHE A 151 -7.49 -10.93 15.33
C PHE A 151 -6.83 -10.95 16.72
N ALA A 152 -7.39 -11.67 17.69
CA ALA A 152 -6.80 -11.81 19.02
C ALA A 152 -5.38 -12.41 18.97
N SER A 153 -5.13 -13.34 18.03
CA SER A 153 -3.82 -13.95 17.81
C SER A 153 -2.77 -12.97 17.28
N SER A 154 -3.18 -11.82 16.73
CA SER A 154 -2.25 -10.76 16.29
C SER A 154 -1.58 -10.02 17.45
N GLY A 155 -2.12 -10.15 18.67
CA GLY A 155 -1.63 -9.43 19.86
C GLY A 155 -1.95 -7.93 19.86
N LEU A 156 -2.67 -7.43 18.85
CA LEU A 156 -3.14 -6.03 18.82
C LEU A 156 -4.43 -5.87 19.62
N THR A 157 -4.53 -4.75 20.34
CA THR A 157 -5.82 -4.28 20.83
C THR A 157 -6.55 -3.49 19.73
N ALA A 158 -7.88 -3.39 19.82
CA ALA A 158 -8.71 -2.75 18.79
C ALA A 158 -8.28 -1.30 18.46
N ASN A 159 -7.64 -0.60 19.40
CA ASN A 159 -7.22 0.80 19.24
C ASN A 159 -5.72 0.99 18.91
N GLN A 160 -4.92 -0.08 18.84
CA GLN A 160 -3.48 0.00 18.62
C GLN A 160 -3.12 0.16 17.14
N CYS A 161 -3.36 1.36 16.61
CA CYS A 161 -2.84 1.74 15.30
C CYS A 161 -1.42 2.26 15.31
N ALA A 162 -0.96 2.79 16.46
CA ALA A 162 0.39 3.33 16.61
C ALA A 162 1.51 2.27 16.58
N ILE A 163 1.18 0.98 16.73
CA ILE A 163 2.17 -0.11 16.62
C ILE A 163 2.42 -0.48 15.15
N MET A 164 1.45 -0.23 14.27
CA MET A 164 1.66 -0.33 12.83
C MET A 164 2.26 1.00 12.37
N ASP A 165 3.56 1.04 12.11
CA ASP A 165 4.31 2.20 11.62
C ASP A 165 3.80 2.80 10.28
N ALA A 166 2.69 2.28 9.74
CA ALA A 166 2.09 2.75 8.50
C ALA A 166 0.55 2.77 8.60
N PRO A 167 -0.09 3.88 8.17
CA PRO A 167 -1.55 3.91 8.02
C PRO A 167 -2.00 2.89 6.95
N PRO A 168 -3.26 2.43 7.00
CA PRO A 168 -3.85 1.60 5.95
C PRO A 168 -3.57 2.17 4.55
N LYS A 169 -3.41 1.29 3.57
CA LYS A 169 -3.17 1.69 2.18
C LYS A 169 -4.44 2.34 1.61
N MET A 170 -4.30 3.49 0.95
CA MET A 170 -5.37 4.08 0.16
C MET A 170 -5.65 3.22 -1.08
N VAL A 171 -6.89 2.77 -1.25
CA VAL A 171 -7.31 1.88 -2.35
C VAL A 171 -8.11 2.62 -3.42
N SER A 172 -8.70 3.77 -3.08
CA SER A 172 -9.39 4.64 -4.02
C SER A 172 -9.18 6.09 -3.62
N GLN A 173 -9.00 6.96 -4.60
CA GLN A 173 -8.87 8.40 -4.40
C GLN A 173 -9.62 9.16 -5.49
N PRO A 174 -10.11 10.38 -5.22
CA PRO A 174 -10.66 11.25 -6.24
C PRO A 174 -9.68 11.54 -7.39
N GLY A 175 -10.21 11.74 -8.59
CA GLY A 175 -9.48 12.18 -9.76
C GLY A 175 -9.40 13.70 -9.88
N SER A 176 -9.31 14.19 -11.11
CA SER A 176 -9.23 15.63 -11.42
C SER A 176 -10.44 16.43 -10.93
N GLU A 177 -11.59 15.78 -10.71
CA GLU A 177 -12.79 16.42 -10.17
C GLU A 177 -12.64 16.93 -8.74
N ALA A 178 -11.58 16.52 -8.03
CA ALA A 178 -11.24 17.09 -6.73
C ALA A 178 -10.58 18.48 -6.83
N PHE A 179 -10.16 18.91 -8.01
CA PHE A 179 -9.60 20.24 -8.22
C PHE A 179 -10.71 21.30 -8.21
N PRO A 180 -10.62 22.37 -7.40
CA PRO A 180 -11.63 23.44 -7.38
C PRO A 180 -11.70 24.19 -8.71
N MET A 181 -12.90 24.26 -9.29
CA MET A 181 -13.10 24.90 -10.59
C MET A 181 -12.73 26.40 -10.57
N GLU A 182 -12.97 27.07 -9.45
CA GLU A 182 -12.61 28.48 -9.23
C GLU A 182 -11.10 28.67 -9.24
N ALA A 183 -10.36 27.83 -8.51
CA ALA A 183 -8.90 27.84 -8.51
C ALA A 183 -8.35 27.53 -9.91
N MET A 184 -9.00 26.62 -10.65
CA MET A 184 -8.59 26.26 -12.01
C MET A 184 -8.75 27.45 -12.96
N ARG A 185 -9.89 28.16 -12.89
CA ARG A 185 -10.18 29.35 -13.71
C ARG A 185 -9.22 30.50 -13.43
N TRP A 186 -8.76 30.62 -12.19
CA TRP A 186 -7.78 31.65 -11.79
C TRP A 186 -6.33 31.22 -12.02
N GLY A 187 -6.10 29.99 -12.47
CA GLY A 187 -4.75 29.46 -12.68
C GLY A 187 -3.97 29.26 -11.38
N PHE A 188 -4.66 29.05 -10.25
CA PHE A 188 -4.01 28.81 -8.97
C PHE A 188 -3.66 27.34 -8.80
N GLU A 189 -2.45 27.12 -8.30
CA GLU A 189 -1.96 25.84 -7.81
C GLU A 189 -1.68 25.95 -6.31
N GLY A 190 -1.62 24.81 -5.65
CA GLY A 190 -1.44 24.83 -4.21
C GLY A 190 -1.41 23.46 -3.57
N TRP A 191 -1.55 23.45 -2.25
CA TRP A 191 -1.60 22.24 -1.46
C TRP A 191 -2.40 22.45 -0.19
N THR A 192 -2.95 21.34 0.32
CA THR A 192 -3.60 21.30 1.62
C THR A 192 -3.08 20.11 2.41
N GLN A 193 -2.70 20.34 3.65
CA GLN A 193 -2.37 19.31 4.62
C GLN A 193 -3.61 19.05 5.48
N VAL A 194 -4.05 17.79 5.49
CA VAL A 194 -5.28 17.35 6.16
C VAL A 194 -4.92 16.30 7.18
N GLN A 195 -5.54 16.40 8.36
CA GLN A 195 -5.53 15.35 9.37
C GLN A 195 -6.89 14.67 9.41
N PHE A 196 -6.92 13.35 9.56
CA PHE A 196 -8.15 12.58 9.61
C PHE A 196 -7.93 11.22 10.31
N ASP A 197 -9.04 10.56 10.61
CA ASP A 197 -9.07 9.19 11.10
C ASP A 197 -9.59 8.25 10.01
N ILE A 198 -9.17 7.00 10.05
CA ILE A 198 -9.62 5.93 9.15
C ILE A 198 -10.44 4.96 10.00
N GLY A 199 -11.71 4.77 9.66
CA GLY A 199 -12.58 3.77 10.28
C GLY A 199 -12.22 2.35 9.90
N ALA A 200 -12.71 1.35 10.65
CA ALA A 200 -12.53 -0.07 10.33
C ALA A 200 -13.12 -0.44 8.95
N ASP A 201 -14.18 0.26 8.55
CA ASP A 201 -14.85 0.15 7.24
C ASP A 201 -14.06 0.79 6.08
N GLY A 202 -12.89 1.38 6.36
CA GLY A 202 -12.03 2.05 5.38
C GLY A 202 -12.50 3.44 4.98
N ASN A 203 -13.54 3.99 5.62
CA ASN A 203 -13.99 5.36 5.41
C ASN A 203 -13.14 6.33 6.22
N VAL A 204 -12.95 7.53 5.68
CA VAL A 204 -12.33 8.62 6.41
C VAL A 204 -13.38 9.32 7.28
N ILE A 205 -13.03 9.55 8.54
CA ILE A 205 -13.84 10.33 9.49
C ILE A 205 -12.97 11.42 10.16
N ASN A 206 -13.61 12.39 10.82
CA ASN A 206 -12.94 13.47 11.56
C ASN A 206 -11.90 14.26 10.74
N GLN A 207 -12.09 14.40 9.43
CA GLN A 207 -11.15 15.12 8.58
C GLN A 207 -11.17 16.64 8.83
N ARG A 208 -9.98 17.23 8.95
CA ARG A 208 -9.79 18.68 9.10
C ARG A 208 -8.55 19.15 8.35
N ALA A 209 -8.66 20.30 7.68
CA ALA A 209 -7.49 20.96 7.11
C ALA A 209 -6.64 21.55 8.25
N LEU A 210 -5.38 21.15 8.32
CA LEU A 210 -4.40 21.74 9.25
C LEU A 210 -3.79 23.01 8.67
N LEU A 211 -3.45 22.96 7.38
CA LEU A 211 -2.77 24.05 6.68
C LEU A 211 -3.07 23.97 5.19
N SER A 212 -3.22 25.12 4.54
CA SER A 212 -3.43 25.22 3.10
C SER A 212 -2.63 26.38 2.51
N TYR A 213 -2.12 26.19 1.31
CA TYR A 213 -1.52 27.26 0.53
C TYR A 213 -2.05 27.22 -0.92
N PRO A 214 -2.53 28.33 -1.48
CA PRO A 214 -2.86 29.57 -0.79
C PRO A 214 -3.95 29.35 0.30
N PRO A 215 -3.96 30.16 1.37
CA PRO A 215 -4.96 30.02 2.43
C PRO A 215 -6.39 30.05 1.90
N PHE A 216 -7.25 29.20 2.44
CA PHE A 216 -8.69 29.10 2.15
C PHE A 216 -9.09 28.62 0.75
N ILE A 217 -8.23 28.73 -0.26
CA ILE A 217 -8.53 28.31 -1.65
C ILE A 217 -8.69 26.78 -1.75
N PHE A 218 -7.81 26.03 -1.07
CA PHE A 218 -7.75 24.58 -1.17
C PHE A 218 -8.17 23.84 0.11
N SER A 219 -8.55 24.54 1.18
CA SER A 219 -8.90 23.91 2.46
C SER A 219 -10.11 22.98 2.33
N GLU A 220 -11.19 23.47 1.73
CA GLU A 220 -12.42 22.70 1.52
C GLU A 220 -12.22 21.58 0.50
N ALA A 221 -11.49 21.85 -0.58
CA ALA A 221 -11.12 20.86 -1.57
C ALA A 221 -10.33 19.70 -0.94
N GLY A 222 -9.37 20.04 -0.08
CA GLY A 222 -8.54 19.09 0.64
C GLY A 222 -9.35 18.23 1.61
N THR A 223 -10.29 18.79 2.38
CA THR A 223 -11.14 17.98 3.26
C THR A 223 -12.14 17.14 2.48
N LYS A 224 -12.74 17.69 1.40
CA LYS A 224 -13.65 16.96 0.51
C LYS A 224 -12.95 15.83 -0.23
N PHE A 225 -11.67 15.94 -0.58
CA PHE A 225 -10.90 14.86 -1.18
C PHE A 225 -11.03 13.57 -0.36
N PHE A 226 -10.87 13.67 0.96
CA PHE A 226 -10.91 12.52 1.84
C PHE A 226 -12.31 11.95 2.09
N THR A 227 -13.40 12.69 1.81
CA THR A 227 -14.77 12.14 1.85
C THR A 227 -14.98 10.98 0.87
N LYS A 228 -14.29 11.05 -0.27
CA LYS A 228 -14.38 10.07 -1.36
C LYS A 228 -13.20 9.11 -1.40
N ALA A 229 -12.10 9.44 -0.71
CA ALA A 229 -10.99 8.53 -0.53
C ALA A 229 -11.44 7.29 0.26
N LYS A 230 -10.98 6.11 -0.16
CA LYS A 230 -11.21 4.85 0.55
C LYS A 230 -9.88 4.21 0.90
N TYR A 231 -9.82 3.70 2.12
CA TYR A 231 -8.68 2.95 2.64
C TYR A 231 -9.01 1.46 2.69
N ALA A 232 -7.96 0.64 2.71
CA ALA A 232 -8.10 -0.80 2.90
C ALA A 232 -8.83 -1.07 4.22
N LYS A 233 -9.94 -1.82 4.15
CA LYS A 233 -10.71 -2.24 5.33
C LYS A 233 -9.87 -3.17 6.19
N THR A 234 -9.96 -3.01 7.49
CA THR A 234 -9.33 -3.92 8.45
C THR A 234 -10.36 -4.32 9.49
N TYR A 235 -10.50 -5.62 9.73
CA TYR A 235 -11.39 -6.11 10.76
C TYR A 235 -10.92 -5.61 12.14
N ARG A 236 -11.85 -5.03 12.90
CA ARG A 236 -11.68 -4.57 14.27
C ARG A 236 -12.87 -5.07 15.09
N PRO A 237 -12.68 -5.97 16.08
CA PRO A 237 -13.77 -6.59 16.81
C PRO A 237 -14.73 -5.59 17.48
N ASP A 238 -14.20 -4.46 17.94
CA ASP A 238 -14.95 -3.42 18.65
C ASP A 238 -15.42 -2.28 17.73
N GLY A 239 -15.20 -2.38 16.41
CA GLY A 239 -15.48 -1.31 15.45
C GLY A 239 -14.59 -0.07 15.60
N GLY A 240 -13.51 -0.18 16.38
CA GLY A 240 -12.54 0.89 16.64
C GLY A 240 -11.84 1.41 15.37
N LEU A 241 -11.14 2.53 15.50
CA LEU A 241 -10.46 3.17 14.38
C LEU A 241 -9.45 2.23 13.71
N GLY A 242 -9.51 2.15 12.40
CA GLY A 242 -8.53 1.50 11.54
C GLY A 242 -7.19 2.24 11.48
N CYS A 243 -7.15 3.55 11.80
CA CYS A 243 -6.01 4.34 12.30
C CYS A 243 -6.40 5.80 12.60
N GLY A 244 -5.92 6.37 13.71
CA GLY A 244 -6.23 7.75 14.11
C GLY A 244 -5.15 8.77 13.73
N ALA A 245 -5.53 10.04 13.62
CA ALA A 245 -4.66 11.22 13.48
C ALA A 245 -3.69 11.18 12.26
N THR A 246 -4.05 10.47 11.19
CA THR A 246 -3.24 10.39 9.97
C THR A 246 -3.16 11.75 9.31
N THR A 247 -1.94 12.18 8.95
CA THR A 247 -1.71 13.48 8.29
C THR A 247 -1.18 13.27 6.87
N THR A 248 -1.86 13.84 5.87
CA THR A 248 -1.48 13.73 4.46
C THR A 248 -1.53 15.10 3.79
N ARG A 249 -0.60 15.36 2.86
CA ARG A 249 -0.59 16.56 2.01
C ARG A 249 -1.08 16.21 0.61
N ILE A 250 -2.12 16.90 0.17
CA ILE A 250 -2.64 16.87 -1.20
C ILE A 250 -2.06 18.06 -1.96
N LYS A 251 -1.56 17.82 -3.17
CA LYS A 251 -1.11 18.88 -4.10
C LYS A 251 -2.14 19.04 -5.21
N PHE A 252 -2.53 20.28 -5.47
CA PHE A 252 -3.41 20.67 -6.57
C PHE A 252 -2.56 21.35 -7.63
N LEU A 253 -2.36 20.65 -8.74
CA LEU A 253 -1.55 21.13 -9.88
C LEU A 253 -2.42 21.23 -11.12
N LEU A 254 -2.21 22.29 -11.92
CA LEU A 254 -2.82 22.43 -13.23
C LEU A 254 -2.26 21.36 -14.18
N PRO A 255 -3.00 20.97 -15.23
CA PRO A 255 -2.59 19.89 -16.13
C PRO A 255 -1.18 20.04 -16.71
N ASP A 256 -0.76 21.25 -17.09
CA ASP A 256 0.54 21.49 -17.72
C ASP A 256 1.70 21.51 -16.72
N SER A 257 1.45 21.80 -15.44
CA SER A 257 2.45 21.71 -14.38
C SER A 257 2.53 20.30 -13.81
N ALA A 258 1.39 19.60 -13.74
CA ALA A 258 1.33 18.19 -13.39
C ALA A 258 2.20 17.33 -14.32
N ARG A 259 2.34 17.71 -15.60
CA ARG A 259 3.25 17.06 -16.57
C ARG A 259 4.73 17.47 -16.44
N ARG A 260 5.03 18.61 -15.82
CA ARG A 260 6.40 19.16 -15.69
C ARG A 260 7.05 18.90 -14.33
N GLY A 261 6.24 18.74 -13.28
CA GLY A 261 6.67 18.45 -11.91
C GLY A 261 6.58 16.98 -11.52
N SER A 262 6.28 16.10 -12.47
CA SER A 262 6.30 14.65 -12.30
C SER A 262 7.56 14.05 -12.90
#